data_AF-A0A131YLF0-F1
#
_entry.id   AF-A0A131YLF0-F1
#
_cell.length_a   1.000
_cell.length_b   1.000
_cell.length_c   1.000
_cell.angle_alpha   90.00
_cell.angle_beta   90.00
_cell.angle_gamma   90.00
#
_symmetry.space_group_name_H-M   'P 1'
#
loop_
_entity.id
_entity.type
_entity.pdbx_description
1 polymer ?
#
loop_
_entity_poly.entity_id
_entity_poly.type
_entity_poly.pdbx_seq_one_letter_code
_entity_poly.pdbx_strand_id
1 'polypeptide(L)'
;MDQMFPDEIDTPLDQSARRRFARYRGLKSFHSSPWDPKENLPLDYARVFQFENFARTKKRVMSEEKEGAMPGWYVTVHIANVPRTIYDEFHTRGDPLVLFGLLPHEQKMSVLNVAIKRHPGYTNPIKSKERLVFHIGYRRFSACPIFSAHTNGDKHKYDRFLRSDAVSVATMFAPIIFPPASAVVFIEDDDGQHKLVGSGAVLGANPDRVVIKRAVLSGHPFKINRKSAVVRYMFFNRDDIMWFKPVELKTKYGRRGHIKEALGTHGHMKCVFNGQLKSQDTVLMHLYKRMFPKWTYDPEVGKPAPYYEGHDGEECKALSLME
;
A
#
# COMPACT_ATOMS: atom_id res chain seq x y z
N MET A 1 1.06 16.39 -10.11
CA MET A 1 0.13 16.94 -9.09
C MET A 1 0.45 16.44 -7.68
N ASP A 2 0.46 15.12 -7.41
CA ASP A 2 0.64 14.57 -6.04
C ASP A 2 2.00 14.89 -5.39
N GLN A 3 3.07 15.09 -6.20
CA GLN A 3 4.38 15.52 -5.69
C GLN A 3 4.39 16.99 -5.22
N MET A 4 3.69 17.88 -5.93
CA MET A 4 3.63 19.31 -5.61
C MET A 4 2.62 19.61 -4.49
N PHE A 5 1.51 18.87 -4.47
CA PHE A 5 0.40 19.04 -3.53
C PHE A 5 0.06 17.69 -2.87
N PRO A 6 0.85 17.27 -1.87
CA PRO A 6 0.75 15.93 -1.32
C PRO A 6 -0.54 15.74 -0.54
N ASP A 7 -1.37 14.81 -1.00
CA ASP A 7 -2.65 14.43 -0.39
C ASP A 7 -3.75 15.50 -0.39
N GLU A 8 -3.57 16.63 -1.09
CA GLU A 8 -4.59 17.66 -1.23
C GLU A 8 -5.79 17.11 -2.01
N ILE A 9 -7.00 17.41 -1.52
CA ILE A 9 -8.29 17.00 -2.10
C ILE A 9 -9.25 18.17 -1.95
N ASP A 10 -9.92 18.53 -3.05
CA ASP A 10 -10.96 19.54 -3.04
C ASP A 10 -12.21 19.03 -2.33
N THR A 11 -12.85 19.90 -1.56
CA THR A 11 -14.14 19.57 -0.95
C THR A 11 -15.24 19.57 -2.02
N PRO A 12 -16.09 18.53 -2.06
CA PRO A 12 -17.19 18.48 -3.03
C PRO A 12 -18.20 19.60 -2.79
N LEU A 13 -18.72 20.18 -3.87
CA LEU A 13 -19.81 21.16 -3.84
C LEU A 13 -21.19 20.50 -3.81
N ASP A 14 -21.31 19.32 -4.42
CA ASP A 14 -22.52 18.52 -4.61
C ASP A 14 -22.89 17.68 -3.38
N GLN A 15 -21.94 17.43 -2.48
CA GLN A 15 -22.13 16.62 -1.28
C GLN A 15 -21.54 17.30 -0.04
N SER A 16 -22.23 17.19 1.11
CA SER A 16 -21.70 17.70 2.39
C SER A 16 -20.38 17.00 2.77
N ALA A 17 -19.36 17.77 3.14
CA ALA A 17 -18.03 17.25 3.47
C ALA A 17 -18.07 16.23 4.61
N ARG A 18 -18.96 16.38 5.60
CA ARG A 18 -19.13 15.39 6.69
C ARG A 18 -19.52 14.00 6.19
N ARG A 19 -20.30 13.92 5.09
CA ARG A 19 -20.71 12.65 4.47
C ARG A 19 -19.55 12.07 3.67
N ARG A 20 -18.89 12.89 2.85
CA ARG A 20 -17.73 12.49 2.04
C ARG A 20 -16.59 11.94 2.91
N PHE A 21 -16.33 12.59 4.04
CA PHE A 21 -15.23 12.27 4.96
C PHE A 21 -15.72 11.62 6.27
N ALA A 22 -16.89 10.99 6.29
CA ALA A 22 -17.48 10.40 7.50
C ALA A 22 -16.57 9.38 8.21
N ARG A 23 -15.76 8.63 7.44
CA ARG A 23 -14.81 7.63 7.96
C ARG A 23 -13.43 8.22 8.33
N TYR A 24 -13.28 9.54 8.25
CA TYR A 24 -12.03 10.21 8.58
C TYR A 24 -12.11 10.85 9.96
N ARG A 25 -10.97 10.91 10.63
CA ARG A 25 -10.79 11.62 11.90
C ARG A 25 -9.58 12.55 11.87
N GLY A 26 -9.64 13.62 12.64
CA GLY A 26 -8.48 14.45 12.91
C GLY A 26 -7.53 13.77 13.89
N LEU A 27 -6.22 13.96 13.71
CA LEU A 27 -5.19 13.57 14.67
C LEU A 27 -4.36 14.80 15.02
N LYS A 28 -4.08 15.00 16.32
CA LYS A 28 -3.19 16.06 16.80
C LYS A 28 -1.77 15.86 16.28
N SER A 29 -1.28 14.62 16.32
CA SER A 29 0.03 14.23 15.82
C SER A 29 -0.07 12.87 15.15
N PHE A 30 0.46 12.76 13.93
CA PHE A 30 0.52 11.47 13.25
C PHE A 30 1.42 10.46 13.96
N HIS A 31 2.42 10.91 14.72
CA HIS A 31 3.34 10.01 15.42
C HIS A 31 2.79 9.60 16.78
N SER A 32 2.41 10.59 17.61
CA SER A 32 2.09 10.35 19.02
C SER A 32 0.61 10.07 19.31
N SER A 33 -0.33 10.46 18.45
CA SER A 33 -1.74 10.12 18.69
C SER A 33 -1.97 8.61 18.49
N PRO A 34 -2.61 7.92 19.44
CA PRO A 34 -2.85 6.47 19.31
C PRO A 34 -3.82 6.16 18.17
N TRP A 35 -3.71 4.95 17.61
CA TRP A 35 -4.67 4.39 16.67
C TRP A 35 -4.80 2.91 16.97
N ASP A 36 -5.99 2.46 17.34
CA ASP A 36 -6.21 1.06 17.70
C ASP A 36 -6.15 0.16 16.43
N PRO A 37 -5.24 -0.84 16.37
CA PRO A 37 -5.18 -1.81 15.28
C PRO A 37 -6.39 -2.74 15.17
N LYS A 38 -7.27 -2.81 16.16
CA LYS A 38 -8.47 -3.66 16.14
C LYS A 38 -9.76 -2.90 15.85
N GLU A 39 -9.68 -1.58 15.66
CA GLU A 39 -10.82 -0.74 15.33
C GLU A 39 -11.25 -0.89 13.86
N ASN A 40 -12.56 -1.03 13.62
CA ASN A 40 -13.20 -0.99 12.30
C ASN A 40 -12.60 -1.99 11.28
N LEU A 41 -12.30 -3.22 11.73
CA LEU A 41 -11.74 -4.27 10.87
C LEU A 41 -12.74 -4.74 9.80
N PRO A 42 -12.30 -4.93 8.54
CA PRO A 42 -13.11 -5.56 7.50
C PRO A 42 -13.41 -7.03 7.82
N LEU A 43 -14.49 -7.58 7.23
CA LEU A 43 -14.83 -9.00 7.37
C LEU A 43 -13.69 -9.93 6.90
N ASP A 44 -12.90 -9.53 5.91
CA ASP A 44 -11.75 -10.30 5.44
C ASP A 44 -10.71 -10.57 6.54
N TYR A 45 -10.62 -9.70 7.55
CA TYR A 45 -9.70 -9.89 8.68
C TYR A 45 -10.16 -11.00 9.63
N ALA A 46 -11.40 -11.47 9.56
CA ALA A 46 -11.85 -12.65 10.31
C ALA A 46 -11.30 -13.96 9.71
N ARG A 47 -10.86 -13.93 8.44
CA ARG A 47 -10.39 -15.11 7.69
C ARG A 47 -8.87 -15.30 7.76
N VAL A 48 -8.13 -14.29 8.22
CA VAL A 48 -6.66 -14.34 8.27
C VAL A 48 -6.15 -14.95 9.55
N PHE A 49 -5.03 -15.66 9.44
CA PHE A 49 -4.29 -16.15 10.58
C PHE A 49 -3.43 -15.03 11.17
N GLN A 50 -3.52 -14.84 12.48
CA GLN A 50 -2.69 -13.92 13.23
C GLN A 50 -1.77 -14.69 14.17
N PHE A 51 -0.49 -14.31 14.19
CA PHE A 51 0.44 -14.77 15.20
C PHE A 51 0.34 -13.89 16.44
N GLU A 52 0.40 -14.51 17.62
CA GLU A 52 0.63 -13.80 18.88
C GLU A 52 2.02 -13.15 18.87
N ASN A 53 3.05 -13.92 18.48
CA ASN A 53 4.41 -13.41 18.32
C ASN A 53 5.10 -14.07 17.11
N PHE A 54 5.10 -13.37 15.98
CA PHE A 54 5.65 -13.87 14.72
C PHE A 54 7.14 -14.26 14.82
N ALA A 55 7.96 -13.43 15.50
CA ALA A 55 9.39 -13.67 15.61
C ALA A 55 9.70 -14.93 16.43
N ARG A 56 8.97 -15.15 17.53
CA ARG A 56 9.10 -16.34 18.37
C ARG A 56 8.68 -17.59 17.60
N THR A 57 7.53 -17.55 16.92
CA THR A 57 7.04 -18.69 16.13
C THR A 57 8.00 -19.02 14.99
N LYS A 58 8.52 -18.01 14.28
CA LYS A 58 9.56 -18.19 13.26
C LYS A 58 10.78 -18.92 13.83
N LYS A 59 11.32 -18.47 14.97
CA LYS A 59 12.51 -19.09 15.57
C LYS A 59 12.26 -20.57 15.89
N ARG A 60 11.10 -20.89 16.46
CA ARG A 60 10.70 -22.27 16.79
C ARG A 60 10.60 -23.14 15.54
N VAL A 61 9.87 -22.68 14.52
CA VAL A 61 9.67 -23.41 13.26
C VAL A 61 10.99 -23.64 12.52
N MET A 62 11.92 -22.69 12.59
CA MET A 62 13.24 -22.82 11.96
C MET A 62 14.21 -23.74 12.73
N SER A 63 13.98 -23.96 14.03
CA SER A 63 14.79 -24.85 14.88
C SER A 63 14.26 -26.27 14.98
N GLU A 64 13.07 -26.55 14.43
CA GLU A 64 12.51 -27.90 14.43
C GLU A 64 13.36 -28.82 13.55
N GLU A 65 13.86 -29.91 14.13
CA GLU A 65 14.54 -30.98 13.39
C GLU A 65 13.54 -31.67 12.47
N LYS A 66 13.97 -31.90 11.22
CA LYS A 66 13.13 -32.52 10.20
C LYS A 66 13.54 -33.98 10.05
N GLU A 67 12.60 -34.87 10.32
CA GLU A 67 12.74 -36.29 9.99
C GLU A 67 12.32 -36.52 8.53
N GLY A 68 13.04 -37.39 7.81
CA GLY A 68 12.68 -37.77 6.44
C GLY A 68 13.88 -37.98 5.50
N ALA A 69 13.62 -37.85 4.20
CA ALA A 69 14.64 -37.99 3.17
C ALA A 69 15.73 -36.92 3.32
N MET A 70 16.99 -37.36 3.31
CA MET A 70 18.16 -36.51 3.49
C MET A 70 18.60 -35.88 2.16
N PRO A 71 19.26 -34.71 2.17
CA PRO A 71 19.82 -34.11 0.96
C PRO A 71 20.74 -35.08 0.20
N GLY A 72 20.60 -35.13 -1.13
CA GLY A 72 21.39 -35.99 -2.02
C GLY A 72 20.73 -37.32 -2.39
N TRP A 73 19.62 -37.69 -1.76
CA TRP A 73 18.90 -38.91 -2.11
C TRP A 73 18.07 -38.74 -3.39
N TYR A 74 18.11 -39.74 -4.27
CA TYR A 74 17.18 -39.83 -5.39
C TYR A 74 15.86 -40.42 -4.88
N VAL A 75 14.79 -39.63 -4.92
CA VAL A 75 13.48 -39.98 -4.35
C VAL A 75 12.38 -39.91 -5.39
N THR A 76 11.36 -40.76 -5.22
CA THR A 76 10.09 -40.66 -5.96
C THR A 76 9.03 -40.14 -5.02
N VAL A 77 8.38 -39.03 -5.37
CA VAL A 77 7.36 -38.37 -4.54
C VAL A 77 5.98 -38.61 -5.13
N HIS A 78 5.11 -39.26 -4.36
CA HIS A 78 3.71 -39.48 -4.74
C HIS A 78 2.83 -38.39 -4.12
N ILE A 79 2.30 -37.48 -4.94
CA ILE A 79 1.47 -36.36 -4.50
C ILE A 79 0.01 -36.62 -4.87
N ALA A 80 -0.89 -36.49 -3.90
CA ALA A 80 -2.33 -36.65 -4.12
C ALA A 80 -2.96 -35.38 -4.73
N ASN A 81 -4.03 -35.56 -5.51
CA ASN A 81 -4.88 -34.48 -6.03
C ASN A 81 -4.17 -33.41 -6.87
N VAL A 82 -3.19 -33.82 -7.68
CA VAL A 82 -2.52 -32.93 -8.64
C VAL A 82 -3.42 -32.74 -9.87
N PRO A 83 -3.76 -31.50 -10.27
CA PRO A 83 -4.50 -31.25 -11.51
C PRO A 83 -3.74 -31.75 -12.74
N ARG A 84 -4.48 -32.37 -13.68
CA ARG A 84 -3.91 -32.89 -14.93
C ARG A 84 -3.25 -31.79 -15.78
N THR A 85 -3.76 -30.56 -15.68
CA THR A 85 -3.21 -29.38 -16.37
C THR A 85 -1.72 -29.21 -16.11
N ILE A 86 -1.22 -29.47 -14.89
CA ILE A 86 0.20 -29.35 -14.55
C ILE A 86 1.05 -30.37 -15.33
N TYR A 87 0.55 -31.59 -15.49
CA TYR A 87 1.22 -32.63 -16.27
C TYR A 87 1.23 -32.28 -17.76
N ASP A 88 0.10 -31.84 -18.29
CA ASP A 88 -0.03 -31.47 -19.70
C ASP A 88 0.88 -30.27 -20.05
N GLU A 89 0.96 -29.28 -19.16
CA GLU A 89 1.88 -28.14 -19.29
C GLU A 89 3.35 -28.59 -19.23
N PHE A 90 3.72 -29.44 -18.27
CA PHE A 90 5.06 -30.01 -18.17
C PHE A 90 5.45 -30.78 -19.44
N HIS A 91 4.58 -31.69 -19.90
CA HIS A 91 4.85 -32.55 -21.04
C HIS A 91 4.92 -31.77 -22.36
N THR A 92 4.02 -30.82 -22.56
CA THR A 92 3.93 -30.06 -23.82
C THR A 92 4.99 -28.96 -23.89
N ARG A 93 5.27 -28.28 -22.78
CA ARG A 93 6.13 -27.07 -22.76
C ARG A 93 7.57 -27.35 -22.35
N GLY A 94 7.85 -28.49 -21.70
CA GLY A 94 9.19 -28.83 -21.19
C GLY A 94 9.67 -27.92 -20.04
N ASP A 95 8.75 -27.22 -19.36
CA ASP A 95 9.09 -26.33 -18.25
C ASP A 95 9.58 -27.15 -17.03
N PRO A 96 10.62 -26.70 -16.29
CA PRO A 96 11.12 -27.46 -15.15
C PRO A 96 10.12 -27.46 -13.98
N LEU A 97 9.88 -28.64 -13.40
CA LEU A 97 9.10 -28.77 -12.17
C LEU A 97 10.01 -28.73 -10.95
N VAL A 98 9.79 -27.75 -10.08
CA VAL A 98 10.50 -27.59 -8.81
C VAL A 98 9.53 -27.79 -7.66
N LEU A 99 9.85 -28.73 -6.77
CA LEU A 99 9.09 -29.00 -5.56
C LEU A 99 9.83 -28.43 -4.35
N PHE A 100 9.08 -27.82 -3.43
CA PHE A 100 9.61 -27.33 -2.16
C PHE A 100 8.65 -27.67 -1.03
N GLY A 101 9.20 -28.05 0.12
CA GLY A 101 8.42 -28.35 1.32
C GLY A 101 7.99 -27.06 2.03
N LEU A 102 6.71 -26.99 2.42
CA LEU A 102 6.19 -25.87 3.20
C LEU A 102 6.54 -26.00 4.68
N LEU A 103 6.84 -24.87 5.32
CA LEU A 103 6.98 -24.83 6.77
C LEU A 103 5.61 -24.83 7.47
N PRO A 104 5.54 -25.25 8.75
CA PRO A 104 4.35 -25.11 9.57
C PRO A 104 3.70 -23.72 9.43
N HIS A 105 2.40 -23.71 9.13
CA HIS A 105 1.57 -22.52 8.93
C HIS A 105 1.74 -21.74 7.62
N GLU A 106 2.68 -22.07 6.73
CA GLU A 106 2.85 -21.34 5.45
C GLU A 106 1.70 -21.55 4.46
N GLN A 107 0.85 -22.56 4.67
CA GLN A 107 -0.38 -22.73 3.90
C GLN A 107 -1.49 -21.74 4.29
N LYS A 108 -1.41 -21.14 5.48
CA LYS A 108 -2.45 -20.24 5.99
C LYS A 108 -2.29 -18.84 5.39
N MET A 109 -3.41 -18.18 5.14
CA MET A 109 -3.45 -16.80 4.66
C MET A 109 -3.28 -15.80 5.80
N SER A 110 -2.51 -14.74 5.56
CA SER A 110 -2.38 -13.60 6.48
C SER A 110 -2.21 -12.29 5.72
N VAL A 111 -1.93 -11.20 6.44
CA VAL A 111 -1.55 -9.91 5.87
C VAL A 111 -0.03 -9.86 5.81
N LEU A 112 0.51 -10.05 4.61
CA LEU A 112 1.94 -10.05 4.35
C LEU A 112 2.43 -8.62 4.12
N ASN A 113 3.55 -8.28 4.75
CA ASN A 113 4.24 -7.01 4.57
C ASN A 113 5.58 -7.25 3.88
N VAL A 114 5.80 -6.58 2.76
CA VAL A 114 7.01 -6.72 1.93
C VAL A 114 7.62 -5.34 1.73
N ALA A 115 8.88 -5.17 2.12
CA ALA A 115 9.64 -3.96 1.83
C ALA A 115 10.12 -4.04 0.39
N ILE A 116 9.76 -3.06 -0.43
CA ILE A 116 10.07 -3.01 -1.86
C ILE A 116 10.74 -1.68 -2.21
N LYS A 117 11.77 -1.77 -3.04
CA LYS A 117 12.43 -0.64 -3.69
C LYS A 117 12.13 -0.70 -5.17
N ARG A 118 11.75 0.43 -5.75
CA ARG A 118 11.47 0.55 -7.17
C ARG A 118 12.74 0.32 -8.00
N HIS A 119 12.59 -0.42 -9.09
CA HIS A 119 13.67 -0.66 -10.04
C HIS A 119 13.95 0.62 -10.85
N PRO A 120 15.22 1.06 -10.99
CA PRO A 120 15.54 2.30 -11.69
C PRO A 120 15.12 2.32 -13.17
N GLY A 121 15.12 1.15 -13.83
CA GLY A 121 14.73 1.03 -15.25
C GLY A 121 13.23 1.22 -15.52
N TYR A 122 12.38 1.25 -14.49
CA TYR A 122 10.94 1.44 -14.65
C TYR A 122 10.52 2.85 -14.22
N THR A 123 10.20 3.72 -15.18
CA THR A 123 9.89 5.15 -14.98
C THR A 123 8.39 5.45 -14.86
N ASN A 124 7.53 4.54 -15.31
CA ASN A 124 6.07 4.72 -15.21
C ASN A 124 5.56 4.69 -13.75
N PRO A 125 4.64 5.58 -13.36
CA PRO A 125 4.14 5.65 -11.99
C PRO A 125 3.20 4.48 -11.67
N ILE A 126 3.54 3.71 -10.63
CA ILE A 126 2.75 2.55 -10.18
C ILE A 126 1.80 3.00 -9.09
N LYS A 127 0.50 2.80 -9.28
CA LYS A 127 -0.53 3.19 -8.32
C LYS A 127 -0.66 2.13 -7.22
N SER A 128 -0.95 2.58 -6.01
CA SER A 128 -1.43 1.67 -4.97
C SER A 128 -2.73 1.00 -5.41
N LYS A 129 -2.88 -0.30 -5.11
CA LYS A 129 -4.00 -1.18 -5.49
C LYS A 129 -4.04 -1.61 -6.96
N GLU A 130 -2.97 -1.34 -7.70
CA GLU A 130 -2.75 -1.90 -9.03
C GLU A 130 -2.36 -3.39 -8.90
N ARG A 131 -2.76 -4.22 -9.87
CA ARG A 131 -2.41 -5.65 -9.87
C ARG A 131 -0.93 -5.78 -10.18
N LEU A 132 -0.19 -6.44 -9.29
CA LEU A 132 1.23 -6.73 -9.48
C LEU A 132 1.47 -8.22 -9.30
N VAL A 133 2.47 -8.72 -10.00
CA VAL A 133 2.95 -10.10 -9.91
C VAL A 133 4.12 -10.13 -8.93
N PHE A 134 3.97 -10.94 -7.88
CA PHE A 134 4.95 -11.10 -6.82
C PHE A 134 5.63 -12.45 -6.93
N HIS A 135 6.95 -12.43 -7.02
CA HIS A 135 7.79 -13.60 -6.85
C HIS A 135 8.47 -13.47 -5.49
N ILE A 136 8.03 -14.28 -4.52
CA ILE A 136 8.53 -14.22 -3.14
C ILE A 136 9.04 -15.61 -2.75
N GLY A 137 10.36 -15.74 -2.61
CA GLY A 137 11.00 -17.06 -2.50
C GLY A 137 10.61 -17.94 -3.68
N TYR A 138 9.99 -19.09 -3.39
CA TYR A 138 9.51 -20.04 -4.41
C TYR A 138 8.05 -19.82 -4.84
N ARG A 139 7.35 -18.83 -4.27
CA ARG A 139 5.94 -18.57 -4.56
C ARG A 139 5.78 -17.47 -5.60
N ARG A 140 4.91 -17.71 -6.57
CA ARG A 140 4.47 -16.74 -7.57
C ARG A 140 2.97 -16.53 -7.40
N PHE A 141 2.52 -15.30 -7.38
CA PHE A 141 1.11 -14.95 -7.30
C PHE A 141 0.89 -13.51 -7.75
N SER A 142 -0.33 -13.16 -8.16
CA SER A 142 -0.73 -11.78 -8.38
C SER A 142 -1.57 -11.26 -7.20
N ALA A 143 -1.41 -9.98 -6.89
CA ALA A 143 -2.17 -9.30 -5.85
C ALA A 143 -2.18 -7.79 -6.06
N CYS A 144 -3.16 -7.11 -5.46
CA CYS A 144 -3.25 -5.64 -5.46
C CYS A 144 -2.80 -5.06 -4.10
N PRO A 145 -1.51 -4.72 -3.91
CA PRO A 145 -1.00 -4.23 -2.63
C PRO A 145 -1.44 -2.80 -2.34
N ILE A 146 -1.44 -2.43 -1.07
CA ILE A 146 -1.40 -1.03 -0.66
C ILE A 146 0.04 -0.65 -0.30
N PHE A 147 0.51 0.49 -0.80
CA PHE A 147 1.82 1.01 -0.43
C PHE A 147 1.76 1.92 0.78
N SER A 148 2.80 1.85 1.60
CA SER A 148 2.97 2.68 2.79
C SER A 148 4.43 3.02 3.03
N ALA A 149 4.66 4.11 3.76
CA ALA A 149 5.99 4.52 4.16
C ALA A 149 6.65 3.47 5.07
N HIS A 150 7.93 3.19 4.85
CA HIS A 150 8.73 2.34 5.73
C HIS A 150 9.27 3.17 6.91
N THR A 151 8.53 3.18 8.01
CA THR A 151 8.87 3.90 9.24
C THR A 151 8.83 2.96 10.45
N ASN A 152 9.47 3.35 11.56
CA ASN A 152 9.53 2.57 12.80
C ASN A 152 8.34 2.79 13.76
N GLY A 153 7.43 3.72 13.46
CA GLY A 153 6.25 3.97 14.29
C GLY A 153 5.08 3.03 13.98
N ASP A 154 4.07 2.98 14.84
CA ASP A 154 2.93 2.06 14.70
C ASP A 154 1.99 2.38 13.52
N LYS A 155 2.05 3.64 13.07
CA LYS A 155 1.20 4.18 12.00
C LYS A 155 2.07 4.50 10.81
N HIS A 156 1.67 4.00 9.66
CA HIS A 156 2.40 4.18 8.40
C HIS A 156 1.54 4.98 7.43
N LYS A 157 2.11 6.04 6.88
CA LYS A 157 1.42 6.86 5.88
C LYS A 157 1.19 6.02 4.63
N TYR A 158 -0.05 6.00 4.14
CA TYR A 158 -0.41 5.41 2.86
C TYR A 158 0.15 6.27 1.72
N ASP A 159 0.81 5.62 0.78
CA ASP A 159 1.32 6.26 -0.43
C ASP A 159 0.41 5.91 -1.61
N ARG A 160 -0.02 6.92 -2.38
CA ARG A 160 -0.90 6.72 -3.55
C ARG A 160 -0.16 6.05 -4.70
N PHE A 161 1.16 6.22 -4.75
CA PHE A 161 2.06 5.67 -5.76
C PHE A 161 3.29 5.05 -5.09
N LEU A 162 3.91 4.09 -5.77
CA LEU A 162 5.21 3.57 -5.34
C LEU A 162 6.28 4.66 -5.46
N ARG A 163 6.98 4.93 -4.34
CA ARG A 163 8.04 5.92 -4.28
C ARG A 163 9.27 5.45 -5.07
N SER A 164 9.89 6.37 -5.81
CA SER A 164 11.14 6.13 -6.53
C SER A 164 12.38 6.41 -5.67
N ASP A 165 12.25 7.27 -4.66
CA ASP A 165 13.34 7.79 -3.84
C ASP A 165 13.58 7.01 -2.54
N ALA A 166 12.62 6.17 -2.15
CA ALA A 166 12.64 5.49 -0.86
C ALA A 166 12.08 4.07 -0.97
N VAL A 167 12.39 3.25 0.04
CA VAL A 167 11.75 1.94 0.23
C VAL A 167 10.32 2.15 0.73
N SER A 168 9.37 1.51 0.05
CA SER A 168 7.97 1.46 0.46
C SER A 168 7.64 0.05 0.98
N VAL A 169 6.62 -0.07 1.81
CA VAL A 169 6.08 -1.36 2.25
C VAL A 169 4.80 -1.63 1.49
N ALA A 170 4.79 -2.73 0.73
CA ALA A 170 3.61 -3.32 0.13
C ALA A 170 2.92 -4.24 1.15
N THR A 171 1.66 -3.94 1.45
CA THR A 171 0.81 -4.75 2.34
C THR A 171 -0.32 -5.37 1.54
N MET A 172 -0.50 -6.68 1.65
CA MET A 172 -1.50 -7.44 0.90
C MET A 172 -1.91 -8.72 1.63
N PHE A 173 -3.02 -9.32 1.22
CA PHE A 173 -3.37 -10.68 1.65
C PHE A 173 -2.56 -11.68 0.82
N ALA A 174 -1.81 -12.54 1.49
CA ALA A 174 -1.01 -13.59 0.87
C ALA A 174 -0.77 -14.73 1.88
N PRO A 175 -0.39 -15.93 1.42
CA PRO A 175 0.07 -16.99 2.29
C PRO A 175 1.24 -16.51 3.16
N ILE A 176 1.33 -17.04 4.38
CA ILE A 176 2.43 -16.71 5.28
C ILE A 176 3.74 -17.20 4.67
N ILE A 177 4.74 -16.32 4.67
CA ILE A 177 6.10 -16.61 4.24
C ILE A 177 7.03 -16.15 5.37
N PHE A 178 7.85 -17.05 5.88
CA PHE A 178 8.81 -16.70 6.92
C PHE A 178 10.05 -16.01 6.30
N PRO A 179 10.44 -14.80 6.77
CA PRO A 179 11.71 -14.20 6.37
C PRO A 179 12.91 -15.07 6.80
N PRO A 180 14.08 -14.97 6.17
CA PRO A 180 14.39 -14.11 5.02
C PRO A 180 13.83 -14.71 3.72
N ALA A 181 13.10 -13.89 2.96
CA ALA A 181 12.64 -14.24 1.63
C ALA A 181 12.76 -13.00 0.75
N SER A 182 13.48 -13.12 -0.37
CA SER A 182 13.56 -12.07 -1.38
C SER A 182 12.23 -11.94 -2.10
N ALA A 183 11.92 -10.72 -2.50
CA ALA A 183 10.74 -10.39 -3.28
C ALA A 183 11.15 -9.69 -4.57
N VAL A 184 10.64 -10.15 -5.70
CA VAL A 184 10.75 -9.49 -6.99
C VAL A 184 9.33 -9.18 -7.46
N VAL A 185 9.12 -7.97 -7.96
CA VAL A 185 7.80 -7.47 -8.31
C VAL A 185 7.79 -7.11 -9.78
N PHE A 186 6.77 -7.59 -10.48
CA PHE A 186 6.54 -7.33 -11.89
C PHE A 186 5.17 -6.68 -12.10
N ILE A 187 5.06 -5.93 -13.18
CA ILE A 187 3.77 -5.53 -13.76
C ILE A 187 3.57 -6.33 -15.05
N GLU A 188 2.35 -6.80 -15.26
CA GLU A 188 1.92 -7.46 -16.50
C GLU A 188 1.46 -6.38 -17.46
N ASP A 189 2.05 -6.35 -18.65
CA ASP A 189 1.67 -5.44 -19.73
C ASP A 189 0.52 -6.03 -20.57
N ASP A 190 -0.09 -5.22 -21.42
CA ASP A 190 -1.20 -5.66 -22.28
C ASP A 190 -0.79 -6.79 -23.25
N ASP A 191 0.51 -6.85 -23.61
CA ASP A 191 1.10 -7.90 -24.45
C ASP A 191 1.42 -9.21 -23.67
N GLY A 192 1.10 -9.28 -22.37
CA GLY A 192 1.41 -10.43 -21.51
C GLY A 192 2.90 -10.54 -21.13
N GLN A 193 3.69 -9.48 -21.35
CA GLN A 193 5.07 -9.40 -20.88
C GLN A 193 5.12 -8.96 -19.41
N HIS A 194 6.07 -9.49 -18.65
CA HIS A 194 6.31 -9.08 -17.27
C HIS A 194 7.49 -8.11 -17.18
N LYS A 195 7.22 -6.85 -16.85
CA LYS A 195 8.24 -5.82 -16.68
C LYS A 195 8.65 -5.73 -15.22
N LEU A 196 9.96 -5.77 -14.94
CA LEU A 196 10.51 -5.67 -13.59
C LEU A 196 10.27 -4.25 -13.04
N VAL A 197 9.49 -4.15 -11.97
CA VAL A 197 9.15 -2.85 -11.36
C VAL A 197 9.84 -2.61 -10.02
N GLY A 198 10.28 -3.66 -9.33
CA GLY A 198 10.93 -3.51 -8.05
C GLY A 198 11.46 -4.81 -7.47
N SER A 199 12.32 -4.66 -6.47
CA SER A 199 12.89 -5.76 -5.71
C SER A 199 12.91 -5.42 -4.22
N GLY A 200 12.98 -6.43 -3.37
CA GLY A 200 12.72 -6.25 -1.96
C GLY A 200 12.87 -7.52 -1.13
N ALA A 201 12.34 -7.46 0.09
CA ALA A 201 12.36 -8.57 1.03
C ALA A 201 11.09 -8.58 1.90
N VAL A 202 10.70 -9.77 2.32
CA VAL A 202 9.57 -9.96 3.24
C VAL A 202 9.94 -9.46 4.64
N LEU A 203 9.09 -8.60 5.21
CA LEU A 203 9.20 -8.18 6.61
C LEU A 203 8.54 -9.19 7.54
N GLY A 204 7.39 -9.73 7.13
CA GLY A 204 6.66 -10.78 7.85
C GLY A 204 5.15 -10.62 7.73
N ALA A 205 4.43 -11.60 8.29
CA ALA A 205 2.98 -11.59 8.37
C ALA A 205 2.54 -10.84 9.64
N ASN A 206 1.93 -9.67 9.45
CA ASN A 206 1.40 -8.88 10.56
C ASN A 206 0.14 -8.09 10.13
N PRO A 207 -1.06 -8.54 10.54
CA PRO A 207 -2.31 -7.82 10.25
C PRO A 207 -2.47 -6.52 11.06
N ASP A 208 -1.71 -6.33 12.13
CA ASP A 208 -1.84 -5.17 13.01
C ASP A 208 -1.06 -3.94 12.54
N ARG A 209 -0.30 -4.06 11.43
CA ARG A 209 0.34 -2.89 10.80
C ARG A 209 -0.72 -1.89 10.32
N VAL A 210 -0.77 -0.71 10.93
CA VAL A 210 -1.79 0.30 10.63
C VAL A 210 -1.33 1.21 9.48
N VAL A 211 -1.92 1.02 8.31
CA VAL A 211 -1.73 1.90 7.14
C VAL A 211 -2.80 2.99 7.13
N ILE A 212 -2.41 4.27 7.06
CA ILE A 212 -3.31 5.42 7.20
C ILE A 212 -3.24 6.33 5.98
N LYS A 213 -4.39 6.53 5.32
CA LYS A 213 -4.56 7.53 4.26
C LYS A 213 -4.84 8.91 4.86
N ARG A 214 -4.05 9.88 4.42
CA ARG A 214 -4.28 11.30 4.70
C ARG A 214 -5.11 11.92 3.58
N ALA A 215 -6.01 12.82 3.95
CA ALA A 215 -6.69 13.76 3.09
C ALA A 215 -6.42 15.17 3.63
N VAL A 216 -5.99 16.08 2.78
CA VAL A 216 -5.71 17.47 3.16
C VAL A 216 -6.75 18.36 2.49
N LEU A 217 -7.59 19.00 3.31
CA LEU A 217 -8.54 20.00 2.83
C LEU A 217 -7.86 21.36 2.89
N SER A 218 -7.91 22.12 1.80
CA SER A 218 -7.28 23.43 1.67
C SER A 218 -8.31 24.54 1.82
N GLY A 219 -7.89 25.68 2.35
CA GLY A 219 -8.71 26.86 2.50
C GLY A 219 -7.86 28.13 2.39
N HIS A 220 -8.48 29.21 1.91
CA HIS A 220 -7.78 30.47 1.69
C HIS A 220 -8.16 31.49 2.77
N PRO A 221 -7.19 32.18 3.40
CA PRO A 221 -7.48 33.29 4.30
C PRO A 221 -8.06 34.47 3.52
N PHE A 222 -9.20 35.01 3.96
CA PHE A 222 -9.88 36.13 3.31
C PHE A 222 -9.69 37.44 4.07
N LYS A 223 -10.05 37.48 5.36
CA LYS A 223 -9.84 38.64 6.25
C LYS A 223 -8.95 38.25 7.40
N ILE A 224 -7.83 38.93 7.58
CA ILE A 224 -6.85 38.65 8.64
C ILE A 224 -6.86 39.80 9.66
N ASN A 225 -7.06 39.47 10.93
CA ASN A 225 -7.01 40.42 12.04
C ASN A 225 -6.16 39.85 13.18
N ARG A 226 -4.92 40.35 13.29
CA ARG A 226 -3.89 39.87 14.23
C ARG A 226 -3.77 38.34 14.16
N LYS A 227 -4.18 37.62 15.21
CA LYS A 227 -4.13 36.15 15.31
C LYS A 227 -5.40 35.44 14.81
N SER A 228 -6.44 36.20 14.45
CA SER A 228 -7.68 35.64 13.92
C SER A 228 -7.77 35.85 12.41
N ALA A 229 -8.36 34.90 11.70
CA ALA A 229 -8.61 35.04 10.28
C ALA A 229 -9.94 34.38 9.88
N VAL A 230 -10.62 34.98 8.90
CA VAL A 230 -11.75 34.34 8.21
C VAL A 230 -11.19 33.52 7.06
N VAL A 231 -11.49 32.22 7.03
CA VAL A 231 -11.06 31.28 5.99
C VAL A 231 -12.27 30.92 5.13
N ARG A 232 -12.05 30.83 3.81
CA ARG A 232 -13.05 30.46 2.80
C ARG A 232 -12.58 29.29 1.93
N TYR A 233 -13.49 28.69 1.17
CA TYR A 233 -13.27 27.59 0.23
C TYR A 233 -12.82 26.25 0.81
N MET A 234 -12.64 26.14 2.13
CA MET A 234 -12.39 24.84 2.76
C MET A 234 -13.67 24.01 2.87
N PHE A 235 -14.79 24.66 3.22
CA PHE A 235 -16.11 24.05 3.28
C PHE A 235 -17.11 24.97 2.61
N PHE A 236 -18.28 24.44 2.29
CA PHE A 236 -19.38 25.19 1.67
C PHE A 236 -20.63 25.25 2.54
N ASN A 237 -20.74 24.38 3.56
CA ASN A 237 -21.88 24.32 4.48
C ASN A 237 -21.47 24.65 5.92
N ARG A 238 -22.38 25.28 6.66
CA ARG A 238 -22.22 25.57 8.10
C ARG A 238 -22.06 24.31 8.94
N ASP A 239 -22.85 23.28 8.65
CA ASP A 239 -22.83 22.00 9.39
C ASP A 239 -21.48 21.28 9.28
N ASP A 240 -20.85 21.34 8.11
CA ASP A 240 -19.54 20.74 7.89
C ASP A 240 -18.47 21.43 8.76
N ILE A 241 -18.51 22.76 8.86
CA ILE A 241 -17.60 23.51 9.74
C ILE A 241 -17.77 23.10 11.20
N MET A 242 -19.02 22.95 11.66
CA MET A 242 -19.30 22.55 13.04
C MET A 242 -18.84 21.11 13.32
N TRP A 243 -19.04 20.19 12.36
CA TRP A 243 -18.58 18.81 12.45
C TRP A 243 -17.05 18.71 12.58
N PHE A 244 -16.31 19.48 11.76
CA PHE A 244 -14.84 19.46 11.76
C PHE A 244 -14.20 20.46 12.74
N LYS A 245 -15.00 21.17 13.55
CA LYS A 245 -14.51 22.13 14.55
C LYS A 245 -13.43 21.60 15.49
N PRO A 246 -13.48 20.33 15.96
CA PRO A 246 -12.45 19.78 16.85
C PRO A 246 -11.08 19.55 16.18
N VAL A 247 -11.00 19.61 14.85
CA VAL A 247 -9.77 19.29 14.10
C VAL A 247 -8.82 20.49 14.09
N GLU A 248 -7.53 20.24 14.39
CA GLU A 248 -6.49 21.25 14.34
C GLU A 248 -6.19 21.66 12.88
N LEU A 249 -6.07 22.97 12.66
CA LEU A 249 -5.65 23.57 11.40
C LEU A 249 -4.15 23.82 11.40
N LYS A 250 -3.52 23.61 10.25
CA LYS A 250 -2.11 23.94 10.01
C LYS A 250 -2.01 24.81 8.76
N THR A 251 -0.93 25.55 8.60
CA THR A 251 -0.71 26.35 7.38
C THR A 251 0.59 25.98 6.71
N LYS A 252 0.73 26.31 5.41
CA LYS A 252 1.96 26.02 4.65
C LYS A 252 3.18 26.72 5.26
N TYR A 253 2.97 27.88 5.89
CA TYR A 253 4.01 28.64 6.60
C TYR A 253 4.14 28.27 8.09
N GLY A 254 3.64 27.09 8.50
CA GLY A 254 3.91 26.51 9.81
C GLY A 254 3.10 27.08 10.98
N ARG A 255 2.04 27.84 10.72
CA ARG A 255 1.11 28.27 11.79
C ARG A 255 0.17 27.14 12.17
N ARG A 256 -0.29 27.17 13.43
CA ARG A 256 -1.25 26.21 13.98
C ARG A 256 -2.45 26.96 14.53
N GLY A 257 -3.64 26.40 14.35
CA GLY A 257 -4.88 27.04 14.76
C GLY A 257 -6.05 26.08 14.90
N HIS A 258 -7.21 26.64 15.19
CA HIS A 258 -8.47 25.91 15.30
C HIS A 258 -9.64 26.78 14.81
N ILE A 259 -10.75 26.13 14.51
CA ILE A 259 -12.00 26.79 14.12
C ILE A 259 -12.67 27.34 15.39
N LYS A 260 -12.97 28.64 15.39
CA LYS A 260 -13.69 29.30 16.48
C LYS A 260 -15.20 29.18 16.27
N GLU A 261 -15.68 29.60 15.10
CA GLU A 261 -17.10 29.66 14.76
C GLU A 261 -17.31 29.64 13.23
N ALA A 262 -18.47 29.12 12.80
CA ALA A 262 -18.92 29.25 11.42
C ALA A 262 -19.59 30.62 11.21
N LEU A 263 -19.33 31.25 10.07
CA LEU A 263 -19.85 32.55 9.69
C LEU A 263 -20.81 32.40 8.50
N GLY A 264 -22.06 32.82 8.67
CA GLY A 264 -23.08 32.75 7.62
C GLY A 264 -23.44 31.32 7.20
N THR A 265 -23.82 31.16 5.94
CA THR A 265 -24.29 29.90 5.32
C THR A 265 -23.30 29.32 4.30
N HIS A 266 -22.47 30.16 3.66
CA HIS A 266 -21.59 29.81 2.54
C HIS A 266 -20.23 29.22 2.92
N GLY A 267 -20.12 28.56 4.07
CA GLY A 267 -18.88 27.87 4.46
C GLY A 267 -17.71 28.79 4.86
N HIS A 268 -17.98 30.06 5.17
CA HIS A 268 -16.98 30.92 5.83
C HIS A 268 -16.81 30.51 7.30
N MET A 269 -15.58 30.52 7.78
CA MET A 269 -15.30 30.20 9.17
C MET A 269 -14.26 31.15 9.76
N LYS A 270 -14.44 31.50 11.02
CA LYS A 270 -13.45 32.26 11.79
C LYS A 270 -12.53 31.28 12.48
N CYS A 271 -11.24 31.45 12.26
CA CYS A 271 -10.18 30.63 12.81
C CYS A 271 -9.25 31.48 13.68
N VAL A 272 -8.67 30.86 14.70
CA VAL A 272 -7.66 31.49 15.57
C VAL A 272 -6.36 30.71 15.46
N PHE A 273 -5.26 31.41 15.25
CA PHE A 273 -3.93 30.85 15.07
C PHE A 273 -2.97 31.32 16.16
N ASN A 274 -1.87 30.59 16.33
CA ASN A 274 -0.81 30.96 17.28
C ASN A 274 -0.07 32.26 16.91
N GLY A 275 -0.11 32.66 15.64
CA GLY A 275 0.49 33.90 15.12
C GLY A 275 -0.33 34.49 13.97
N GLN A 276 0.09 35.66 13.49
CA GLN A 276 -0.54 36.31 12.34
C GLN A 276 -0.24 35.55 11.04
N LEU A 277 -1.27 35.38 10.22
CA LEU A 277 -1.17 34.76 8.89
C LEU A 277 -0.74 35.76 7.84
N LYS A 278 -0.05 35.26 6.80
CA LYS A 278 0.18 36.02 5.56
C LYS A 278 -1.01 35.84 4.63
N SER A 279 -1.29 36.84 3.78
CA SER A 279 -2.40 36.77 2.82
C SER A 279 -2.22 35.66 1.77
N GLN A 280 -0.98 35.34 1.42
CA GLN A 280 -0.59 34.26 0.51
C GLN A 280 -0.54 32.87 1.19
N ASP A 281 -0.78 32.79 2.51
CA ASP A 281 -0.74 31.51 3.23
C ASP A 281 -1.96 30.64 2.84
N THR A 282 -1.82 29.32 2.92
CA THR A 282 -2.91 28.38 2.72
C THR A 282 -3.17 27.64 4.02
N VAL A 283 -4.41 27.64 4.47
CA VAL A 283 -4.86 26.90 5.64
C VAL A 283 -5.20 25.47 5.22
N LEU A 284 -4.73 24.50 5.97
CA LEU A 284 -4.81 23.08 5.69
C LEU A 284 -5.44 22.36 6.89
N MET A 285 -6.35 21.44 6.62
CA MET A 285 -6.90 20.52 7.60
C MET A 285 -6.49 19.09 7.25
N HIS A 286 -5.82 18.39 8.17
CA HIS A 286 -5.40 17.01 7.95
C HIS A 286 -6.42 16.04 8.53
N LEU A 287 -7.00 15.23 7.65
CA LEU A 287 -7.93 14.17 7.99
C LEU A 287 -7.29 12.80 7.70
N TYR A 288 -7.54 11.82 8.56
CA TYR A 288 -6.92 10.50 8.49
C TYR A 288 -7.95 9.38 8.53
N LYS A 289 -7.70 8.33 7.74
CA LYS A 289 -8.51 7.11 7.69
C LYS A 289 -7.61 5.90 7.57
N ARG A 290 -7.93 4.80 8.28
CA ARG A 290 -7.24 3.52 8.10
C ARG A 290 -7.58 2.89 6.74
N MET A 291 -6.55 2.38 6.09
CA MET A 291 -6.63 1.66 4.83
C MET A 291 -6.35 0.18 5.06
N PHE A 292 -7.10 -0.66 4.36
CA PHE A 292 -6.93 -2.10 4.34
C PHE A 292 -6.71 -2.55 2.88
N PRO A 293 -5.88 -3.59 2.65
CA PRO A 293 -5.80 -4.21 1.34
C PRO A 293 -7.13 -4.88 0.98
N LYS A 294 -7.34 -5.17 -0.31
CA LYS A 294 -8.47 -5.98 -0.77
C LYS A 294 -8.04 -7.42 -0.97
N TRP A 295 -8.92 -8.38 -0.72
CA TRP A 295 -8.67 -9.79 -1.03
C TRP A 295 -8.63 -9.99 -2.56
N THR A 296 -7.42 -10.03 -3.10
CA THR A 296 -7.13 -10.11 -4.55
C THR A 296 -6.01 -11.11 -4.84
N TYR A 297 -5.73 -11.99 -3.89
CA TYR A 297 -4.73 -13.03 -4.04
C TYR A 297 -5.16 -14.01 -5.11
N ASP A 298 -4.29 -14.19 -6.10
CA ASP A 298 -4.48 -15.09 -7.21
C ASP A 298 -3.18 -15.89 -7.43
N PRO A 299 -3.18 -17.20 -7.17
CA PRO A 299 -2.00 -18.05 -7.34
C PRO A 299 -1.66 -18.30 -8.81
N GLU A 300 -2.60 -18.11 -9.73
CA GLU A 300 -2.40 -18.36 -11.15
C GLU A 300 -1.76 -17.14 -11.79
N VAL A 301 -0.48 -17.29 -12.16
CA VAL A 301 0.26 -16.27 -12.90
C VAL A 301 0.71 -16.91 -14.20
N GLY A 302 0.23 -16.35 -15.31
CA GLY A 302 0.60 -16.81 -16.65
C GLY A 302 2.12 -16.82 -16.85
N LYS A 303 2.58 -17.69 -17.75
CA LYS A 303 3.95 -17.60 -18.26
C LYS A 303 4.05 -16.29 -19.04
N PRO A 304 4.99 -15.39 -18.68
CA PRO A 304 5.17 -14.18 -19.46
C PRO A 304 5.59 -14.54 -20.89
N ALA A 305 5.13 -13.76 -21.86
CA ALA A 305 5.73 -13.78 -23.18
C ALA A 305 7.26 -13.52 -23.07
N PRO A 306 8.07 -14.05 -23.99
CA PRO A 306 9.50 -13.77 -23.99
C PRO A 306 9.73 -12.26 -23.97
N TYR A 307 10.66 -11.82 -23.12
CA TYR A 307 11.02 -10.41 -23.06
C TYR A 307 11.87 -10.10 -24.30
N TYR A 308 11.30 -9.34 -25.21
CA TYR A 308 12.05 -8.71 -26.30
C TYR A 308 12.33 -7.27 -25.87
N GLU A 309 13.60 -6.85 -25.89
CA GLU A 309 13.89 -5.42 -25.79
C GLU A 309 13.20 -4.73 -26.97
N GLY A 310 12.26 -3.83 -26.67
CA GLY A 310 11.72 -2.94 -27.68
C GLY A 310 12.85 -2.07 -28.20
N HIS A 311 13.38 -2.41 -29.38
CA HIS A 311 14.00 -1.42 -30.26
C HIS A 311 12.88 -0.43 -30.61
N ASP A 312 12.94 0.77 -30.07
CA ASP A 312 12.18 1.90 -30.59
C ASP A 312 12.60 2.13 -32.06
N GLY A 313 11.91 1.46 -32.99
CA GLY A 313 11.79 1.90 -34.37
C GLY A 313 12.87 1.52 -35.40
N GLU A 314 13.46 0.32 -35.39
CA GLU A 314 14.16 -0.19 -36.60
C GLU A 314 13.83 -1.67 -36.88
N GLU A 315 13.62 -1.97 -38.17
CA GLU A 315 13.17 -3.24 -38.73
C GLU A 315 13.93 -4.47 -38.18
N CYS A 316 13.17 -5.47 -37.73
CA CYS A 316 13.70 -6.81 -37.47
C CYS A 316 14.25 -7.44 -38.75
N LYS A 317 15.58 -7.41 -38.95
CA LYS A 317 16.24 -8.45 -39.74
C LYS A 317 16.40 -9.69 -38.87
N ALA A 318 15.70 -10.75 -39.25
CA ALA A 318 15.90 -12.08 -38.70
C ALA A 318 17.36 -12.51 -38.90
N LEU A 319 18.10 -12.67 -37.80
CA LEU A 319 19.32 -13.46 -37.82
C LEU A 319 18.92 -14.93 -37.72
N SER A 320 18.86 -15.58 -38.88
CA SER A 320 18.90 -17.03 -38.98
C SER A 320 20.19 -17.53 -38.33
N LEU A 321 20.07 -18.33 -37.28
CA LEU A 321 21.15 -19.19 -36.82
C LEU A 321 21.47 -20.18 -37.96
N MET A 322 22.61 -19.97 -38.62
CA MET A 322 23.28 -20.99 -39.42
C MET A 322 24.32 -21.69 -38.55
N GLU A 323 24.21 -23.02 -38.58
CA GLU A 323 25.12 -24.11 -38.17
C GLU A 323 25.46 -24.29 -36.68
#